data_AF-A0A5J4E6V1-F1
#
_entry.id   AF-A0A5J4E6V1-F1
#
_cell.length_a   1.000
_cell.length_b   1.000
_cell.length_c   1.000
_cell.angle_alpha   90.00
_cell.angle_beta   90.00
_cell.angle_gamma   90.00
#
_symmetry.space_group_name_H-M   'P 1'
#
loop_
_entity.id
_entity.type
_entity.pdbx_description
1 polymer ?
#
loop_
_entity_poly.entity_id
_entity_poly.type
_entity_poly.pdbx_seq_one_letter_code
_entity_poly.pdbx_strand_id
1 'polypeptide(L)'
;MIFVPLLHHANRIVRWVKSEGLVPFRPNTPEHPEVNYQHIPIRALYQLQLMVEHIKTHPVHIDAEVYLYQSNQDPVVDPVSVEKLDQIITARDKSVVTIEADRHGVVYENLDDIQQKICATIQ
;
A
#
# COMPACT_ATOMS: atom_id res chain seq x y z
N MET A 1 -26.86 -18.25 -2.22
CA MET A 1 -25.94 -18.25 -1.06
C MET A 1 -24.56 -18.62 -1.54
N ILE A 2 -23.56 -17.87 -1.06
CA ILE A 2 -22.12 -18.11 -1.16
C ILE A 2 -21.53 -17.96 -2.57
N PHE A 3 -21.01 -16.76 -2.83
CA PHE A 3 -19.85 -16.59 -3.70
C PHE A 3 -18.89 -15.63 -2.99
N VAL A 4 -18.00 -16.22 -2.18
CA VAL A 4 -16.77 -15.57 -1.73
C VAL A 4 -15.62 -16.32 -2.40
N PRO A 5 -15.17 -15.89 -3.59
CA PRO A 5 -13.84 -16.22 -4.04
C PRO A 5 -13.03 -14.95 -4.07
N LEU A 6 -12.11 -14.83 -3.10
CA LEU A 6 -10.73 -14.33 -3.25
C LEU A 6 -10.18 -13.94 -1.87
N LEU A 7 -10.24 -14.91 -0.95
CA LEU A 7 -9.46 -14.93 0.29
C LEU A 7 -8.05 -15.51 0.05
N HIS A 8 -7.36 -15.10 -1.02
CA HIS A 8 -5.96 -15.51 -1.18
C HIS A 8 -4.94 -14.40 -0.93
N HIS A 9 -5.26 -13.12 -1.13
CA HIS A 9 -4.31 -12.01 -0.88
C HIS A 9 -5.05 -10.74 -0.44
N ALA A 10 -5.77 -10.80 0.68
CA ALA A 10 -6.21 -9.61 1.37
C ALA A 10 -4.99 -9.06 2.14
N ASN A 11 -4.60 -7.80 1.92
CA ASN A 11 -3.50 -7.15 2.64
C ASN A 11 -3.57 -7.46 4.14
N ARG A 12 -2.43 -7.64 4.81
CA ARG A 12 -2.37 -7.95 6.26
C ARG A 12 -3.24 -6.98 7.08
N ILE A 13 -3.33 -5.73 6.62
CA ILE A 13 -4.19 -4.63 7.08
C ILE A 13 -5.68 -5.03 7.20
N VAL A 14 -6.25 -5.69 6.19
CA VAL A 14 -7.68 -6.06 6.13
C VAL A 14 -8.03 -7.16 7.13
N ARG A 15 -7.10 -8.07 7.43
CA ARG A 15 -7.32 -9.12 8.45
C ARG A 15 -7.45 -8.56 9.87
N TRP A 16 -6.90 -7.38 10.13
CA TRP A 16 -6.81 -6.79 11.47
C TRP A 16 -8.10 -6.06 11.92
N VAL A 17 -9.04 -5.79 11.01
CA VAL A 17 -10.24 -4.98 11.26
C VAL A 17 -11.40 -5.76 11.90
N LYS A 18 -11.36 -7.10 11.93
CA LYS A 18 -12.47 -7.96 12.41
C LYS A 18 -12.75 -7.92 13.94
N SER A 19 -12.19 -6.97 14.68
CA SER A 19 -12.32 -6.87 16.15
C SER A 19 -12.94 -5.56 16.64
N GLU A 20 -14.04 -5.13 16.02
CA GLU A 20 -14.79 -4.00 16.57
C GLU A 20 -15.49 -4.40 17.89
N GLY A 21 -15.23 -3.64 18.96
CA GLY A 21 -16.03 -3.73 20.18
C GLY A 21 -15.51 -2.97 21.40
N LEU A 22 -14.21 -3.05 21.74
CA LEU A 22 -13.72 -2.55 23.04
C LEU A 22 -12.32 -1.90 23.05
N VAL A 23 -11.51 -2.08 22.00
CA VAL A 23 -10.10 -1.63 21.99
C VAL A 23 -9.90 -0.53 20.95
N PRO A 24 -9.67 0.73 21.34
CA PRO A 24 -9.54 1.85 20.39
C PRO A 24 -8.23 1.84 19.61
N PHE A 25 -7.17 1.22 20.16
CA PHE A 25 -5.83 1.20 19.59
C PHE A 25 -5.19 -0.18 19.71
N ARG A 26 -4.45 -0.59 18.69
CA ARG A 26 -3.57 -1.76 18.74
C ARG A 26 -2.11 -1.31 18.86
N PRO A 27 -1.27 -1.96 19.68
CA PRO A 27 0.17 -1.78 19.61
C PRO A 27 0.71 -2.05 18.20
N ASN A 28 1.70 -1.27 17.79
CA ASN A 28 2.40 -1.37 16.52
C ASN A 28 3.88 -1.71 16.76
N THR A 29 4.46 -2.47 15.85
CA THR A 29 5.92 -2.65 15.77
C THR A 29 6.37 -2.07 14.42
N PRO A 30 6.49 -0.74 14.32
CA PRO A 30 6.84 -0.09 13.06
C PRO A 30 8.30 -0.38 12.67
N GLU A 31 8.61 -0.27 11.38
CA GLU A 31 9.98 -0.37 10.86
C GLU A 31 10.90 0.71 11.46
N HIS A 32 10.35 1.89 11.74
CA HIS A 32 11.03 3.07 12.31
C HIS A 32 10.33 3.57 13.59
N PRO A 33 10.57 2.96 14.76
CA PRO A 33 9.92 3.34 16.01
C PRO A 33 10.14 4.79 16.47
N GLU A 34 11.24 5.40 16.05
CA GLU A 34 11.65 6.76 16.39
C GLU A 34 10.78 7.85 15.74
N VAL A 35 10.12 7.54 14.61
CA VAL A 35 9.29 8.49 13.85
C VAL A 35 7.86 8.00 13.63
N ASN A 36 7.62 6.69 13.58
CA ASN A 36 6.29 6.12 13.31
C ASN A 36 5.47 5.92 14.58
N TYR A 37 4.15 5.97 14.42
CA TYR A 37 3.21 5.72 15.52
C TYR A 37 3.40 4.31 16.12
N GLN A 38 3.55 4.29 17.45
CA GLN A 38 3.63 3.06 18.26
C GLN A 38 2.27 2.35 18.42
N HIS A 39 1.18 3.00 17.99
CA HIS A 39 -0.18 2.47 18.10
C HIS A 39 -0.98 2.78 16.83
N ILE A 40 -1.77 1.82 16.37
CA ILE A 40 -2.68 1.98 15.23
C ILE A 40 -4.10 2.18 15.75
N PRO A 41 -4.77 3.30 15.44
CA PRO A 41 -6.18 3.48 15.76
C PRO A 41 -7.03 2.51 14.93
N ILE A 42 -7.87 1.69 15.58
CA ILE A 42 -8.71 0.70 14.88
C ILE A 42 -9.67 1.37 13.89
N ARG A 43 -10.23 2.53 14.27
CA ARG A 43 -11.11 3.31 13.38
C ARG A 43 -10.39 3.80 12.13
N ALA A 44 -9.14 4.23 12.24
CA ALA A 44 -8.36 4.67 11.08
C ALA A 44 -8.09 3.50 10.13
N LEU A 45 -7.83 2.31 10.69
CA LEU A 45 -7.65 1.09 9.92
C LEU A 45 -8.92 0.69 9.14
N TYR A 46 -10.09 0.82 9.76
CA TYR A 46 -11.37 0.60 9.09
C TYR A 46 -11.59 1.59 7.94
N GLN A 47 -11.32 2.88 8.15
CA GLN A 47 -11.41 3.88 7.08
C GLN A 47 -10.44 3.60 5.92
N LEU A 48 -9.21 3.17 6.23
CA LEU A 48 -8.24 2.75 5.22
C LEU A 48 -8.78 1.57 4.39
N GLN A 49 -9.41 0.58 5.02
CA GLN A 49 -10.02 -0.54 4.32
C GLN A 49 -11.12 -0.07 3.35
N LEU A 50 -12.04 0.78 3.82
CA LEU A 50 -13.11 1.31 2.97
C LEU A 50 -12.56 2.10 1.77
N MET A 51 -11.52 2.91 1.99
CA MET A 51 -10.86 3.65 0.92
C MET A 51 -10.23 2.71 -0.12
N VAL A 52 -9.50 1.67 0.33
CA VAL A 52 -8.90 0.68 -0.57
C VAL A 52 -9.97 -0.07 -1.36
N GLU A 53 -11.07 -0.47 -0.73
CA GLU A 53 -12.20 -1.12 -1.41
C GLU A 53 -12.86 -0.19 -2.45
N HIS A 54 -13.02 1.09 -2.12
CA HIS A 54 -13.55 2.09 -3.04
C HIS A 54 -12.63 2.25 -4.26
N ILE A 55 -11.32 2.45 -4.06
CA ILE A 55 -10.35 2.60 -5.15
C ILE A 55 -10.34 1.36 -6.04
N LYS A 56 -10.32 0.15 -5.46
CA LYS A 56 -10.26 -1.10 -6.23
C LYS A 56 -11.50 -1.40 -7.07
N THR A 57 -12.63 -0.75 -6.79
CA THR A 57 -13.91 -1.01 -7.47
C THR A 57 -14.26 0.05 -8.51
N HIS A 58 -13.47 1.11 -8.63
CA HIS A 58 -13.72 2.22 -9.55
C HIS A 58 -12.51 2.46 -10.47
N PRO A 59 -12.72 2.73 -11.76
CA PRO A 59 -11.63 3.15 -12.63
C PRO A 59 -11.05 4.48 -12.14
N VAL A 60 -9.73 4.58 -12.09
CA VAL A 60 -9.02 5.78 -11.65
C VAL A 60 -8.46 6.48 -12.89
N HIS A 61 -8.94 7.69 -13.18
CA HIS A 61 -8.42 8.49 -14.28
C HIS A 61 -7.50 9.58 -13.75
N ILE A 62 -6.27 9.62 -14.26
CA ILE A 62 -5.23 10.59 -13.87
C ILE A 62 -4.72 11.31 -15.12
N ASP A 63 -4.95 12.62 -15.22
CA ASP A 63 -4.41 13.45 -16.31
C ASP A 63 -2.97 13.92 -16.00
N ALA A 64 -2.09 12.94 -15.75
CA ALA A 64 -0.67 13.12 -15.50
C ALA A 64 0.10 11.84 -15.85
N GLU A 65 1.42 11.92 -15.82
CA GLU A 65 2.29 10.74 -15.83
C GLU A 65 2.27 10.09 -14.44
N VAL A 66 2.25 8.76 -14.41
CA VAL A 66 2.16 7.98 -13.17
C VAL A 66 3.34 7.04 -13.06
N TYR A 67 4.05 7.13 -11.94
CA TYR A 67 5.15 6.22 -11.61
C TYR A 67 4.77 5.43 -10.36
N LEU A 68 4.70 4.11 -10.49
CA LEU A 68 4.37 3.18 -9.43
C LEU A 68 5.66 2.50 -8.96
N TYR A 69 6.01 2.67 -7.68
CA TYR A 69 7.17 2.06 -7.07
C TYR A 69 6.73 1.02 -6.04
N GLN A 70 7.30 -0.19 -6.10
CA GLN A 70 6.96 -1.28 -5.19
C GLN A 70 8.19 -2.11 -4.84
N SER A 71 8.43 -2.31 -3.54
CA SER A 71 9.43 -3.26 -3.06
C SER A 71 9.02 -4.70 -3.41
N ASN A 72 9.97 -5.50 -3.90
CA ASN A 72 9.72 -6.89 -4.30
C ASN A 72 9.54 -7.86 -3.13
N GLN A 73 9.94 -7.48 -1.91
CA GLN A 73 9.83 -8.28 -0.68
C GLN A 73 9.16 -7.50 0.45
N ASP A 74 8.20 -6.63 0.09
CA ASP A 74 7.48 -5.77 1.04
C ASP A 74 6.74 -6.61 2.12
N PRO A 75 7.03 -6.42 3.41
CA PRO A 75 6.43 -7.20 4.48
C PRO A 75 5.02 -6.70 4.87
N VAL A 76 4.62 -5.51 4.43
CA VAL A 76 3.37 -4.84 4.82
C VAL A 76 2.30 -5.00 3.74
N VAL A 77 2.65 -4.75 2.49
CA VAL A 77 1.76 -4.79 1.32
C VAL A 77 2.25 -5.87 0.36
N ASP A 78 1.30 -6.67 -0.16
CA ASP A 78 1.65 -7.70 -1.15
C ASP A 78 2.17 -7.04 -2.44
N PRO A 79 3.39 -7.35 -2.94
CA PRO A 79 3.95 -6.72 -4.13
C PRO A 79 3.06 -6.84 -5.37
N VAL A 80 2.24 -7.88 -5.50
CA VAL A 80 1.26 -8.04 -6.60
C VAL A 80 0.22 -6.90 -6.62
N SER A 81 0.09 -6.14 -5.53
CA SER A 81 -0.82 -4.99 -5.45
C SER A 81 -0.48 -3.90 -6.48
N VAL A 82 0.80 -3.74 -6.86
CA VAL A 82 1.19 -2.73 -7.85
C VAL A 82 0.63 -3.03 -9.24
N GLU A 83 0.62 -4.31 -9.64
CA GLU A 83 0.05 -4.75 -10.92
C GLU A 83 -1.46 -4.51 -10.96
N LYS A 84 -2.15 -4.72 -9.83
CA LYS A 84 -3.59 -4.44 -9.71
C LYS A 84 -3.88 -2.94 -9.80
N LEU A 85 -3.02 -2.10 -9.19
CA LEU A 85 -3.14 -0.64 -9.29
C LEU A 85 -2.89 -0.18 -10.72
N ASP A 86 -1.86 -0.69 -11.39
CA ASP A 86 -1.60 -0.38 -12.78
C ASP A 86 -2.82 -0.70 -13.67
N GLN A 87 -3.48 -1.85 -13.47
CA GLN A 87 -4.66 -2.23 -14.24
C GLN A 87 -5.87 -1.30 -14.07
N ILE A 88 -6.09 -0.73 -12.88
CA ILE A 88 -7.25 0.14 -12.62
C ILE A 88 -6.98 1.63 -12.93
N ILE A 89 -5.71 2.03 -13.03
CA ILE A 89 -5.31 3.39 -13.35
C ILE A 89 -5.25 3.55 -14.87
N THR A 90 -5.99 4.52 -15.38
CA THR A 90 -5.84 5.08 -16.73
C THR A 90 -5.15 6.43 -16.61
N ALA A 91 -3.99 6.58 -17.24
CA ALA A 91 -3.22 7.82 -17.23
C ALA A 91 -2.60 8.10 -18.60
N ARG A 92 -1.96 9.27 -18.76
CA ARG A 92 -1.28 9.66 -20.01
C ARG A 92 -0.11 8.73 -20.31
N ASP A 93 0.71 8.49 -19.29
CA ASP A 93 1.79 7.51 -19.27
C ASP A 93 1.84 6.85 -17.89
N LYS A 94 2.24 5.57 -17.85
CA LYS A 94 2.35 4.78 -16.62
C LYS A 94 3.61 3.92 -16.67
N SER A 95 4.41 4.00 -15.61
CA SER A 95 5.58 3.15 -15.43
C SER A 95 5.53 2.44 -14.08
N VAL A 96 5.91 1.17 -14.06
CA VAL A 96 6.07 0.38 -12.84
C VAL A 96 7.56 0.13 -12.62
N VAL A 97 8.05 0.46 -11.44
CA VAL A 97 9.44 0.29 -11.03
C VAL A 97 9.48 -0.60 -9.80
N THR A 98 10.07 -1.78 -9.96
CA THR A 98 10.38 -2.67 -8.85
C THR A 98 11.59 -2.14 -8.09
N ILE A 99 11.49 -2.16 -6.77
CA ILE A 99 12.54 -1.76 -5.84
C ILE A 99 13.08 -3.02 -5.17
N GLU A 100 14.38 -3.24 -5.25
CA GLU A 100 15.06 -4.39 -4.64
C GLU A 100 15.25 -4.14 -3.14
N ALA A 101 14.27 -4.54 -2.33
CA ALA A 101 14.24 -4.27 -0.89
C ALA A 101 13.29 -5.23 -0.16
N ASP A 102 13.58 -5.50 1.12
CA ASP A 102 12.77 -6.32 2.03
C ASP A 102 11.99 -5.47 3.06
N ARG A 103 11.79 -4.19 2.76
CA ARG A 103 11.11 -3.21 3.62
C ARG A 103 10.01 -2.47 2.87
N HIS A 104 9.02 -2.01 3.61
CA HIS A 104 7.96 -1.14 3.09
C HIS A 104 8.43 0.32 2.99
N GLY A 105 9.17 0.81 4.00
CA GLY A 105 9.68 2.18 4.13
C GLY A 105 10.84 2.55 3.18
N VAL A 106 10.79 2.12 1.91
CA VAL A 106 11.89 2.23 0.94
C VAL A 106 12.44 3.65 0.74
N VAL A 107 11.57 4.67 0.81
CA VAL A 107 11.97 6.07 0.59
C VAL A 107 12.83 6.61 1.73
N TYR A 108 12.49 6.25 2.98
CA TYR A 108 13.15 6.82 4.16
C TYR A 108 14.61 6.36 4.26
N GLU A 109 14.85 5.07 4.00
CA GLU A 109 16.20 4.49 3.99
C GLU A 109 16.93 4.66 2.65
N ASN A 110 16.30 5.30 1.66
CA ASN A 110 16.78 5.39 0.28
C ASN A 110 17.20 4.03 -0.32
N LEU A 111 16.38 3.01 -0.10
CA LEU A 111 16.70 1.66 -0.59
C LEU A 111 16.69 1.65 -2.12
N ASP A 112 17.70 0.98 -2.68
CA ASP A 112 17.85 0.81 -4.14
C ASP A 112 17.73 2.16 -4.88
N ASP A 113 18.36 3.20 -4.31
CA ASP A 113 18.47 4.57 -4.84
C ASP A 113 17.11 5.19 -5.23
N ILE A 114 16.04 4.83 -4.51
CA ILE A 114 14.68 5.24 -4.87
C ILE A 114 14.51 6.75 -4.90
N GLN A 115 15.20 7.52 -4.05
CA GLN A 115 15.11 8.98 -4.07
C GLN A 115 15.66 9.53 -5.39
N GLN A 116 16.77 8.98 -5.88
CA GLN A 116 17.35 9.34 -7.18
C GLN A 116 16.42 8.91 -8.32
N LYS A 117 15.84 7.70 -8.25
CA LYS A 117 14.87 7.22 -9.24
C LYS A 117 13.62 8.10 -9.31
N ILE A 118 13.13 8.59 -8.18
CA ILE A 118 12.01 9.55 -8.11
C ILE A 118 12.43 10.90 -8.68
N CYS A 119 13.59 11.44 -8.29
CA CYS A 119 14.05 12.72 -8.83
C CYS A 119 14.27 12.70 -10.34
N ALA A 120 14.68 11.56 -10.90
CA ALA A 120 14.90 11.40 -12.34
C ALA A 120 13.60 11.43 -13.17
N THR A 121 12.43 11.18 -12.57
CA THR A 121 11.14 11.22 -13.30
C THR A 121 10.52 12.61 -13.39
N ILE A 122 11.11 13.60 -12.71
CA ILE A 122 10.60 14.99 -12.67
C ILE A 122 11.34 15.88 -13.70
N GLN A 123 12.39 15.36 -14.35
CA GLN A 123 13.26 16.09 -15.28
C GLN A 123 12.66 16.16 -16.69
#